data_AF-A0A2W2C055-F1
#
_entry.id   AF-A0A2W2C055-F1
#
_cell.length_a   1.000
_cell.length_b   1.000
_cell.length_c   1.000
_cell.angle_alpha   90.00
_cell.angle_beta   90.00
_cell.angle_gamma   90.00
#
_symmetry.space_group_name_H-M   'P 1'
#
loop_
_entity.id
_entity.type
_entity.pdbx_description
1 polymer ?
#
loop_
_entity_poly.entity_id
_entity_poly.type
_entity_poly.pdbx_seq_one_letter_code
_entity_poly.pdbx_strand_id
1 'polypeptide(L)'
;LRDRPFSVTIDPGGPAEREVDALADAEPVRAGEVIRIRTTGGGGWGEPLERPVDDVLRDVRWRKVSVEGAREDYGVVVNAVDPDDPVVDEAATAALRAELRAVRPADQPFFDRGPGYARLSGGATSAEVDWR
;
A
#
# COMPACT_ATOMS: atom_id res chain seq x y z
N LEU A 1 4.80 -5.33 0.56
CA LEU A 1 5.41 -4.01 0.24
C LEU A 1 4.88 -2.86 1.12
N ARG A 2 3.85 -3.09 1.94
CA ARG A 2 3.39 -2.13 2.95
C ARG A 2 4.53 -1.68 3.85
N ASP A 3 4.47 -0.41 4.25
CA ASP A 3 5.28 0.21 5.31
C ASP A 3 6.79 0.29 5.05
N ARG A 4 7.22 0.18 3.78
CA ARG A 4 8.61 0.45 3.42
C ARG A 4 8.77 1.93 3.07
N PRO A 5 9.66 2.68 3.75
CA PRO A 5 9.89 4.08 3.42
C PRO A 5 10.51 4.20 2.03
N PHE A 6 10.48 5.42 1.51
CA PHE A 6 11.31 5.80 0.38
C PHE A 6 12.78 5.43 0.66
N SER A 7 13.48 4.87 -0.33
CA SER A 7 14.92 4.62 -0.22
C SER A 7 15.60 4.62 -1.58
N VAL A 8 16.87 5.02 -1.60
CA VAL A 8 17.77 4.87 -2.76
C VAL A 8 18.92 3.98 -2.32
N THR A 9 19.12 2.87 -3.02
CA THR A 9 20.22 1.93 -2.75
C THR A 9 21.03 1.73 -4.02
N ILE A 10 22.35 1.88 -3.94
CA ILE A 10 23.28 1.50 -5.01
C ILE A 10 23.83 0.10 -4.69
N ASP A 11 23.94 -0.74 -5.71
CA ASP A 11 24.40 -2.13 -5.67
C ASP A 11 23.65 -3.02 -4.64
N PRO A 12 22.31 -3.04 -4.63
CA PRO A 12 21.54 -3.83 -3.66
C PRO A 12 21.84 -5.33 -3.79
N GLY A 13 22.30 -5.94 -2.71
CA GLY A 13 22.72 -7.34 -2.61
C GLY A 13 24.15 -7.60 -3.11
N GLY A 14 24.87 -6.55 -3.56
CA GLY A 14 26.23 -6.65 -4.05
C GLY A 14 27.29 -6.24 -3.01
N PRO A 15 28.59 -6.42 -3.34
CA PRO A 15 29.69 -6.12 -2.42
C PRO A 15 29.88 -4.62 -2.14
N ALA A 16 29.25 -3.73 -2.92
CA ALA A 16 29.32 -2.28 -2.75
C ALA A 16 27.97 -1.66 -2.34
N GLU A 17 27.06 -2.46 -1.76
CA GLU A 17 25.74 -1.99 -1.33
C GLU A 17 25.86 -0.78 -0.40
N ARG A 18 25.15 0.30 -0.74
CA ARG A 18 25.04 1.50 0.11
C ARG A 18 23.70 2.19 -0.08
N GLU A 19 23.17 2.76 1.00
CA GLU A 19 22.06 3.69 0.94
C GLU A 19 22.56 5.10 0.61
N VAL A 20 21.68 5.87 -0.02
CA VAL A 20 21.94 7.22 -0.49
C VAL A 20 20.80 8.11 -0.06
N ASP A 21 21.10 9.37 0.27
CA ASP A 21 20.09 10.37 0.61
C ASP A 21 19.13 10.62 -0.57
N ALA A 22 17.87 10.94 -0.24
CA ALA A 22 16.78 11.04 -1.22
C ALA A 22 16.97 12.07 -2.33
N LEU A 23 17.85 13.04 -2.13
CA LEU A 23 18.14 14.15 -3.03
C LEU A 23 19.65 14.32 -3.26
N ALA A 24 20.42 13.24 -3.11
CA ALA A 24 21.86 13.28 -3.38
C ALA A 24 22.15 13.59 -4.85
N ASP A 25 23.24 14.29 -5.10
CA ASP A 25 23.74 14.65 -6.43
C ASP A 25 25.21 14.21 -6.55
N ALA A 26 25.66 13.96 -7.78
CA ALA A 26 27.01 13.51 -8.11
C ALA A 26 27.49 12.24 -7.38
N GLU A 27 26.56 11.37 -6.98
CA GLU A 27 26.89 10.10 -6.33
C GLU A 27 27.66 9.18 -7.29
N PRO A 28 28.89 8.76 -6.94
CA PRO A 28 29.70 7.95 -7.84
C PRO A 28 29.08 6.55 -7.98
N VAL A 29 28.75 6.15 -9.20
CA VAL A 29 28.23 4.81 -9.52
C VAL A 29 29.20 4.15 -10.49
N ARG A 30 29.68 2.95 -10.15
CA ARG A 30 30.60 2.22 -11.01
C ARG A 30 29.85 1.44 -12.09
N ALA A 31 30.51 1.22 -13.22
CA ALA A 31 29.96 0.37 -14.28
C ALA A 31 29.61 -1.02 -13.72
N GLY A 32 28.36 -1.43 -13.95
CA GLY A 32 27.82 -2.71 -13.45
C GLY A 32 27.07 -2.62 -12.11
N GLU A 33 27.16 -1.51 -11.37
CA GLU A 33 26.33 -1.30 -10.17
C GLU A 33 24.87 -0.99 -10.56
N VAL A 34 23.91 -1.48 -9.77
CA VAL A 34 22.48 -1.24 -9.98
C VAL A 34 21.97 -0.18 -9.00
N ILE A 35 21.21 0.79 -9.48
CA ILE A 35 20.49 1.73 -8.61
C ILE A 35 19.05 1.24 -8.44
N ARG A 36 18.64 0.99 -7.19
CA ARG A 36 17.26 0.70 -6.83
C ARG A 36 16.66 1.87 -6.08
N ILE A 37 15.68 2.51 -6.70
CA ILE A 37 14.85 3.54 -6.07
C ILE A 37 13.54 2.89 -5.66
N ARG A 38 13.24 2.91 -4.36
CA ARG A 38 11.92 2.58 -3.84
C ARG A 38 11.17 3.88 -3.61
N THR A 39 10.17 4.12 -4.44
CA THR A 39 9.27 5.26 -4.28
C THR A 39 8.17 4.96 -3.27
N THR A 40 7.61 6.01 -2.68
CA THR A 40 6.38 5.91 -1.90
C THR A 40 5.15 5.87 -2.82
N GLY A 41 4.08 5.25 -2.34
CA GLY A 41 2.74 5.42 -2.92
C GLY A 41 2.11 6.75 -2.47
N GLY A 42 0.97 7.09 -3.07
CA GLY A 42 0.09 8.13 -2.55
C GLY A 42 -0.77 7.63 -1.39
N GLY A 43 -1.44 8.56 -0.69
CA GLY A 43 -2.47 8.23 0.30
C GLY A 43 -3.79 7.77 -0.35
N GLY A 44 -4.56 6.98 0.39
CA GLY A 44 -5.91 6.58 -0.01
C GLY A 44 -6.95 7.70 0.20
N TRP A 45 -8.10 7.57 -0.45
CA TRP A 45 -9.25 8.46 -0.25
C TRP A 45 -10.53 7.65 -0.10
N GLY A 46 -11.33 7.98 0.91
CA GLY A 46 -12.63 7.38 1.16
C GLY A 46 -12.55 5.99 1.79
N GLU A 47 -13.70 5.34 1.87
CA GLU A 47 -13.84 4.03 2.50
C GLU A 47 -13.37 2.90 1.59
N PRO A 48 -12.34 2.11 1.97
CA PRO A 48 -11.86 1.00 1.14
C PRO A 48 -12.93 -0.06 0.83
N LEU A 49 -13.82 -0.37 1.79
CA LEU A 49 -14.89 -1.35 1.61
C LEU A 49 -16.03 -0.86 0.70
N GLU A 50 -16.02 0.41 0.30
CA GLU A 50 -16.95 1.00 -0.67
C GLU A 50 -16.37 1.08 -2.08
N ARG A 51 -15.06 0.80 -2.27
CA ARG A 51 -14.44 0.79 -3.60
C ARG A 51 -15.15 -0.24 -4.50
N PRO A 52 -15.48 0.10 -5.76
CA PRO A 52 -16.11 -0.84 -6.68
C PRO A 52 -15.26 -2.10 -6.85
N VAL A 53 -15.92 -3.26 -6.84
CA VAL A 53 -15.26 -4.57 -6.94
C VAL A 53 -14.48 -4.68 -8.26
N ASP A 54 -15.05 -4.24 -9.37
CA ASP A 54 -14.41 -4.27 -10.69
C ASP A 54 -13.15 -3.40 -10.75
N ASP A 55 -13.13 -2.28 -10.03
CA ASP A 55 -11.94 -1.42 -9.94
C ASP A 55 -10.82 -2.13 -9.18
N VAL A 56 -11.14 -2.83 -8.09
CA VAL A 56 -10.17 -3.63 -7.34
C VAL A 56 -9.65 -4.80 -8.19
N LEU A 57 -10.55 -5.51 -8.89
CA LEU A 57 -10.15 -6.60 -9.79
C LEU A 57 -9.20 -6.10 -10.89
N ARG A 58 -9.49 -4.93 -11.47
CA ARG A 58 -8.61 -4.29 -12.44
C ARG A 58 -7.25 -3.94 -11.85
N ASP A 59 -7.21 -3.41 -10.62
CA ASP A 59 -5.95 -3.12 -9.92
C ASP A 59 -5.14 -4.38 -9.62
N VAL A 60 -5.81 -5.52 -9.35
CA VAL A 60 -5.17 -6.84 -9.24
C VAL A 60 -4.60 -7.31 -10.59
N ARG A 61 -5.39 -7.23 -11.66
CA ARG A 61 -4.94 -7.58 -13.02
C ARG A 61 -3.72 -6.74 -13.45
N TRP A 62 -3.66 -5.48 -13.03
CA TRP A 62 -2.52 -4.60 -13.28
C TRP A 62 -1.37 -4.73 -12.29
N ARG A 63 -1.46 -5.67 -11.34
CA ARG A 63 -0.45 -5.91 -10.30
C ARG A 63 -0.16 -4.67 -9.43
N LYS A 64 -1.11 -3.74 -9.35
CA LYS A 64 -1.07 -2.59 -8.44
C LYS A 64 -1.47 -3.01 -7.03
N VAL A 65 -2.39 -3.98 -6.94
CA VAL A 65 -2.87 -4.60 -5.70
C VAL A 65 -2.59 -6.09 -5.80
N SER A 66 -2.11 -6.71 -4.72
CA SER A 66 -1.98 -8.18 -4.68
C SER A 66 -3.34 -8.82 -4.39
N VAL A 67 -3.49 -10.11 -4.68
CA VAL A 67 -4.70 -10.87 -4.28
C VAL A 67 -4.96 -10.76 -2.78
N GLU A 68 -3.90 -10.86 -1.97
CA GLU A 68 -3.99 -10.67 -0.51
C GLU A 68 -4.45 -9.25 -0.16
N GLY A 69 -3.87 -8.21 -0.78
CA GLY A 69 -4.25 -6.83 -0.54
C GLY A 69 -5.70 -6.53 -0.96
N ALA A 70 -6.19 -7.16 -2.04
CA ALA A 70 -7.60 -7.06 -2.42
C ALA A 70 -8.54 -7.56 -1.30
N ARG A 71 -8.16 -8.68 -0.66
CA ARG A 71 -8.91 -9.28 0.45
C ARG A 71 -8.80 -8.44 1.73
N GLU A 72 -7.58 -8.14 2.17
CA GLU A 72 -7.32 -7.47 3.45
C GLU A 72 -7.81 -6.02 3.45
N ASP A 73 -7.59 -5.28 2.34
CA ASP A 73 -7.81 -3.83 2.32
C ASP A 73 -9.17 -3.45 1.79
N TYR A 74 -9.68 -4.18 0.79
CA TYR A 74 -10.91 -3.84 0.09
C TYR A 74 -12.04 -4.85 0.32
N GLY A 75 -11.77 -5.92 1.07
CA GLY A 75 -12.72 -7.01 1.31
C GLY A 75 -13.09 -7.78 0.05
N VAL A 76 -12.27 -7.74 -1.01
CA VAL A 76 -12.55 -8.38 -2.31
C VAL A 76 -11.82 -9.71 -2.40
N VAL A 77 -12.57 -10.79 -2.59
CA VAL A 77 -12.01 -12.14 -2.72
C VAL A 77 -11.80 -12.44 -4.19
N VAL A 78 -10.54 -12.66 -4.58
CA VAL A 78 -10.14 -12.91 -5.96
C VAL A 78 -9.53 -14.30 -6.09
N ASN A 79 -10.10 -15.10 -6.98
CA ASN A 79 -9.53 -16.35 -7.44
C ASN A 79 -8.57 -16.07 -8.59
N ALA A 80 -7.27 -16.20 -8.34
CA ALA A 80 -6.21 -16.00 -9.33
C ALA A 80 -5.55 -17.33 -9.70
N VAL A 81 -6.36 -18.33 -10.09
CA VAL A 81 -5.84 -19.61 -10.60
C VAL A 81 -5.03 -19.36 -11.88
N ASP A 82 -5.54 -18.47 -12.74
CA ASP A 82 -4.77 -17.83 -13.79
C ASP A 82 -4.33 -16.42 -13.33
N PRO A 83 -3.02 -16.15 -13.21
CA PRO A 83 -2.53 -14.82 -12.84
C PRO A 83 -2.86 -13.72 -13.85
N ASP A 84 -3.10 -14.06 -15.12
CA ASP A 84 -3.42 -13.10 -16.17
C ASP A 84 -4.94 -12.90 -16.33
N ASP A 85 -5.76 -13.82 -15.81
CA ASP A 85 -7.22 -13.69 -15.77
C ASP A 85 -7.82 -13.96 -14.37
N PRO A 86 -7.60 -13.06 -13.40
CA PRO A 86 -8.21 -13.16 -12.09
C PRO A 86 -9.74 -13.00 -12.16
N VAL A 87 -10.46 -13.75 -11.32
CA VAL A 87 -11.93 -13.71 -11.24
C VAL A 87 -12.36 -13.43 -9.81
N VAL A 88 -13.36 -12.57 -9.62
CA VAL A 88 -13.92 -12.28 -8.28
C VAL A 88 -14.88 -13.38 -7.85
N ASP A 89 -14.81 -13.75 -6.57
CA ASP A 89 -15.90 -14.45 -5.89
C ASP A 89 -16.85 -13.42 -5.25
N GLU A 90 -17.98 -13.17 -5.91
CA GLU A 90 -18.95 -12.16 -5.46
C GLU A 90 -19.58 -12.51 -4.10
N ALA A 91 -19.90 -13.78 -3.88
CA ALA A 91 -20.54 -14.23 -2.65
C ALA A 91 -19.59 -14.11 -1.46
N ALA A 92 -18.34 -14.56 -1.63
CA ALA A 92 -17.31 -14.43 -0.59
C ALA A 92 -16.93 -12.96 -0.35
N THR A 93 -16.90 -12.12 -1.39
CA THR A 93 -16.67 -10.68 -1.27
C THR A 93 -17.79 -10.00 -0.47
N ALA A 94 -19.05 -10.31 -0.74
CA ALA A 94 -20.18 -9.75 -0.01
C ALA A 94 -20.15 -10.15 1.47
N ALA A 95 -19.88 -11.42 1.76
CA ALA A 95 -19.77 -11.93 3.13
C ALA A 95 -18.60 -11.25 3.88
N LEU A 96 -17.41 -11.21 3.28
CA LEU A 96 -16.23 -10.60 3.89
C LEU A 96 -16.44 -9.10 4.15
N ARG A 97 -17.02 -8.36 3.21
CA ARG A 97 -17.33 -6.93 3.45
C ARG A 97 -18.35 -6.73 4.56
N ALA A 98 -19.33 -7.62 4.71
CA ALA A 98 -20.27 -7.56 5.82
C ALA A 98 -19.57 -7.80 7.17
N GLU A 99 -18.70 -8.82 7.24
CA GLU A 99 -17.90 -9.12 8.44
C GLU A 99 -16.97 -7.95 8.80
N LEU A 100 -16.21 -7.44 7.84
CA LEU A 100 -15.28 -6.33 8.06
C LEU A 100 -16.01 -5.06 8.52
N ARG A 101 -17.19 -4.75 7.96
CA ARG A 101 -18.01 -3.62 8.43
C ARG A 101 -18.52 -3.82 9.86
N ALA A 102 -18.88 -5.04 10.25
CA ALA A 102 -19.40 -5.33 11.58
C ALA A 102 -18.35 -5.15 12.69
N VAL A 103 -17.07 -5.37 12.39
CA VAL A 103 -15.96 -5.22 13.36
C VAL A 103 -15.28 -3.86 13.28
N ARG A 104 -15.62 -3.02 12.30
CA ARG A 104 -14.96 -1.73 12.10
C ARG A 104 -15.50 -0.68 13.08
N PRO A 105 -14.62 0.10 13.73
CA PRO A 105 -15.04 1.19 14.59
C PRO A 105 -15.85 2.24 13.80
N ALA A 106 -16.95 2.71 14.38
CA ALA A 106 -17.72 3.82 13.80
C ALA A 106 -16.97 5.16 13.88
N ASP A 107 -16.06 5.30 14.86
CA ASP A 107 -15.30 6.51 15.12
C ASP A 107 -13.83 6.28 14.78
N GLN A 108 -13.45 6.66 13.55
CA GLN A 108 -12.09 6.60 13.06
C GLN A 108 -11.80 7.81 12.15
N PRO A 109 -10.54 8.31 12.12
CA PRO A 109 -10.19 9.42 11.26
C PRO A 109 -10.39 9.04 9.78
N PHE A 110 -10.81 10.01 8.98
CA PHE A 110 -10.99 9.84 7.54
C PHE A 110 -9.66 9.54 6.82
N PHE A 111 -8.56 10.11 7.32
CA PHE A 111 -7.22 9.85 6.83
C PHE A 111 -6.40 9.04 7.83
N ASP A 112 -5.93 7.88 7.40
CA ASP A 112 -4.81 7.21 8.06
C ASP A 112 -3.51 7.91 7.66
N ARG A 113 -2.88 8.58 8.62
CA ARG A 113 -1.61 9.30 8.45
C ARG A 113 -0.38 8.37 8.56
N GLY A 114 -0.61 7.08 8.82
CA GLY A 114 0.41 6.05 9.00
C GLY A 114 1.12 6.12 10.35
N PRO A 115 1.90 5.08 10.69
CA PRO A 115 2.54 4.95 12.00
C PRO A 115 3.61 6.02 12.28
N GLY A 116 4.14 6.67 11.25
CA GLY A 116 5.14 7.74 11.39
C GLY A 116 4.57 9.05 11.94
N TYR A 117 3.26 9.27 11.82
CA TYR A 117 2.65 10.57 12.16
C TYR A 117 2.77 10.90 13.64
N ALA A 118 2.55 9.93 14.54
CA ALA A 118 2.66 10.14 15.99
C ALA A 118 4.04 10.68 16.41
N ARG A 119 5.12 10.23 15.75
CA ARG A 119 6.46 10.75 16.02
C ARG A 119 6.61 12.21 15.59
N LEU A 120 5.99 12.59 14.47
CA LEU A 120 6.09 13.94 13.90
C LEU A 120 5.18 14.94 14.61
N SER A 121 4.02 14.49 15.08
CA SER A 121 3.00 15.32 15.74
C SER A 121 3.21 15.49 17.24
N GLY A 122 4.23 14.85 17.84
CA GLY A 122 4.43 14.85 19.29
C GLY A 122 3.49 13.91 20.06
N GLY A 123 2.92 12.90 19.39
CA GLY A 123 2.16 11.82 20.01
C GLY A 123 0.73 11.64 19.48
N ALA A 124 0.20 12.60 18.72
CA ALA A 124 -1.12 12.48 18.14
C ALA A 124 -1.15 11.50 16.96
N THR A 125 -2.14 10.61 16.91
CA THR A 125 -2.29 9.60 15.84
C THR A 125 -3.06 10.09 14.62
N SER A 126 -3.69 11.26 14.70
CA SER A 126 -4.44 11.92 13.61
C SER A 126 -4.38 13.45 13.77
N ALA A 127 -4.73 14.20 12.72
CA ALA A 127 -4.94 15.64 12.81
C ALA A 127 -6.39 15.97 13.17
N GLU A 128 -6.64 17.14 13.76
CA GLU A 128 -8.00 17.61 14.08
C GLU A 128 -8.92 17.65 12.85
N VAL A 129 -8.36 17.98 11.68
CA VAL A 129 -9.06 18.05 10.40
C VAL A 129 -9.33 16.69 9.74
N ASP A 130 -8.82 15.60 10.31
CA ASP A 130 -9.05 14.24 9.79
C ASP A 130 -10.41 13.69 10.24
N TRP A 131 -11.05 14.33 11.21
CA TRP A 131 -12.35 13.95 11.74
C TRP A 131 -13.46 14.71 11.00
N ARG A 132 -14.56 14.03 10.68
CA ARG A 132 -15.75 14.59 10.04
C ARG A 132 -16.99 14.33 10.88
#